data_AF-A0A935ULF1-F1
#
_entry.id   AF-A0A935ULF1-F1
#
_cell.length_a   1.000
_cell.length_b   1.000
_cell.length_c   1.000
_cell.angle_alpha   90.00
_cell.angle_beta   90.00
_cell.angle_gamma   90.00
#
_symmetry.space_group_name_H-M   'P 1'
#
loop_
_entity.id
_entity.type
_entity.pdbx_description
1 polymer ?
#
loop_
_entity_poly.entity_id
_entity_poly.type
_entity_poly.pdbx_seq_one_letter_code
_entity_poly.pdbx_strand_id
1 'polypeptide(L)'
;MKTILIISMIVVCIGCSSSDEKNGISYYYLLYGNQTNHFDTIKFSEFNKIDTADSLIAKDYFELNNQFHLITAYTSDDHAATDGGVFYYTLDSIGIIYHRSTTWRNFILLHSNNDSINKLISICLGRILIKPELKCYQCPSK
;
A
#
# COMPACT_ATOMS: atom_id res chain seq x y z
N MET A 1 -20.69 54.60 -19.39
CA MET A 1 -20.30 54.40 -17.98
C MET A 1 -20.77 53.01 -17.56
N LYS A 2 -19.98 51.96 -17.78
CA LYS A 2 -19.20 51.23 -16.76
C LYS A 2 -19.67 51.42 -15.31
N THR A 3 -20.41 50.42 -14.80
CA THR A 3 -20.15 49.87 -13.46
C THR A 3 -20.59 48.41 -13.43
N ILE A 4 -19.58 47.54 -13.39
CA ILE A 4 -19.64 46.10 -13.13
C ILE A 4 -19.80 45.94 -11.61
N LEU A 5 -20.76 45.13 -11.14
CA LEU A 5 -20.86 44.76 -9.73
C LEU A 5 -20.67 43.24 -9.63
N ILE A 6 -19.51 42.90 -9.06
CA ILE A 6 -18.93 41.56 -8.92
C ILE A 6 -19.33 40.98 -7.56
N ILE A 7 -19.86 39.74 -7.62
CA ILE A 7 -19.61 38.58 -6.74
C ILE A 7 -19.60 38.80 -5.21
N SER A 8 -20.50 38.11 -4.52
CA SER A 8 -20.16 37.38 -3.28
C SER A 8 -21.30 36.40 -2.92
N MET A 9 -21.46 35.34 -3.69
CA MET A 9 -22.19 34.15 -3.24
C MET A 9 -21.19 33.27 -2.50
N ILE A 10 -20.96 33.58 -1.22
CA ILE A 10 -20.16 32.72 -0.33
C ILE A 10 -21.05 31.51 -0.01
N VAL A 11 -20.84 30.45 -0.79
CA VAL A 11 -21.32 29.10 -0.51
C VAL A 11 -20.56 28.60 0.70
N VAL A 12 -21.18 28.66 1.87
CA VAL A 12 -20.68 28.01 3.09
C VAL A 12 -21.08 26.54 3.03
N CYS A 13 -20.29 25.73 2.32
CA CYS A 13 -20.26 24.28 2.50
C CYS A 13 -19.34 23.97 3.68
N ILE A 14 -19.88 24.06 4.90
CA ILE A 14 -19.24 23.58 6.13
C ILE A 14 -20.28 22.69 6.83
N GLY A 15 -20.08 21.43 7.12
CA GLY A 15 -19.00 20.52 6.77
C GLY A 15 -19.59 19.12 6.81
N CYS A 16 -19.41 18.36 5.74
CA CYS A 16 -19.56 16.92 5.84
C CYS A 16 -18.26 16.45 6.49
N SER A 17 -18.31 16.08 7.77
CA SER A 17 -17.24 15.30 8.38
C SER A 17 -17.18 13.97 7.62
N SER A 18 -16.33 13.90 6.59
CA SER A 18 -15.98 12.63 5.96
C SER A 18 -15.02 11.92 6.91
N SER A 19 -15.59 11.33 7.96
CA SER A 19 -15.02 10.10 8.48
C SER A 19 -15.03 9.13 7.31
N ASP A 20 -13.86 8.73 6.83
CA ASP A 20 -13.68 7.75 5.76
C ASP A 20 -14.10 6.33 6.21
N GLU A 21 -15.33 6.17 6.69
CA GLU A 21 -16.11 4.93 6.66
C GLU A 21 -16.81 4.77 5.31
N LYS A 22 -16.16 5.21 4.22
CA LYS A 22 -16.75 5.20 2.88
C LYS A 22 -16.86 3.76 2.34
N ASN A 23 -18.08 3.22 2.42
CA ASN A 23 -18.66 2.19 1.54
C ASN A 23 -18.27 0.72 1.75
N GLY A 24 -18.42 0.14 2.94
CA GLY A 24 -18.48 -1.34 3.09
C GLY A 24 -17.29 -2.14 2.55
N ILE A 25 -16.20 -1.49 2.16
CA ILE A 25 -14.96 -2.11 1.72
C ILE A 25 -14.15 -2.40 2.97
N SER A 26 -13.91 -3.67 3.22
CA SER A 26 -13.10 -4.16 4.33
C SER A 26 -11.77 -4.67 3.80
N TYR A 27 -10.72 -4.40 4.55
CA TYR A 27 -9.38 -4.94 4.30
C TYR A 27 -9.03 -5.92 5.40
N TYR A 28 -8.38 -7.02 5.03
CA TYR A 28 -7.86 -7.98 5.96
C TYR A 28 -6.55 -8.57 5.46
N TYR A 29 -5.73 -9.03 6.39
CA TYR A 29 -4.53 -9.73 6.03
C TYR A 29 -4.76 -11.23 5.97
N LEU A 30 -4.22 -11.86 4.93
CA LEU A 30 -3.97 -13.28 4.87
C LEU A 30 -2.58 -13.54 5.43
N LEU A 31 -2.52 -14.15 6.62
CA LEU A 31 -1.27 -14.53 7.25
C LEU A 31 -0.91 -15.95 6.84
N TYR A 32 0.31 -16.11 6.32
CA TYR A 32 0.89 -17.40 5.99
C TYR A 32 2.11 -17.65 6.88
N GLY A 33 2.12 -18.79 7.56
CA GLY A 33 3.14 -19.20 8.52
C GLY A 33 2.82 -20.57 9.14
N ASN A 34 3.46 -20.91 10.27
CA ASN A 34 3.38 -22.26 10.87
C ASN A 34 2.00 -22.68 11.41
N GLN A 35 0.98 -21.81 11.44
CA GLN A 35 -0.38 -22.16 11.86
C GLN A 35 -1.41 -21.34 11.08
N THR A 36 -2.46 -22.03 10.60
CA THR A 36 -3.78 -21.56 10.11
C THR A 36 -3.90 -20.13 9.57
N ASN A 37 -4.41 -19.98 8.34
CA ASN A 37 -4.82 -18.69 7.75
C ASN A 37 -5.68 -17.91 8.77
N HIS A 38 -5.11 -16.87 9.36
CA HIS A 38 -5.82 -15.95 10.23
C HIS A 38 -6.27 -14.75 9.42
N PHE A 39 -7.48 -14.27 9.70
CA PHE A 39 -8.11 -13.15 9.02
C PHE A 39 -8.31 -12.03 10.05
N ASP A 40 -7.39 -11.08 10.09
CA ASP A 40 -7.56 -9.87 10.90
C ASP A 40 -8.14 -8.76 10.02
N THR A 41 -9.28 -8.19 10.42
CA THR A 41 -9.83 -6.98 9.78
C THR A 41 -9.10 -5.77 10.31
N ILE A 42 -8.60 -4.92 9.41
CA ILE A 42 -7.67 -3.85 9.75
C ILE A 42 -8.21 -2.52 9.25
N LYS A 43 -8.01 -1.46 10.05
CA LYS A 43 -8.39 -0.11 9.63
C LYS A 43 -7.44 0.36 8.52
N PHE A 44 -7.98 1.06 7.53
CA PHE A 44 -7.19 1.61 6.42
C PHE A 44 -5.94 2.38 6.86
N SER A 45 -6.07 3.14 7.95
CA SER A 45 -4.99 3.94 8.55
C SER A 45 -3.81 3.12 9.11
N GLU A 46 -3.98 1.82 9.33
CA GLU A 46 -2.99 0.98 10.01
C GLU A 46 -2.05 0.27 9.02
N PHE A 47 -2.43 0.06 7.76
CA PHE A 47 -1.57 -0.57 6.75
C PHE A 47 -0.85 0.41 5.81
N ASN A 48 -1.08 1.71 5.95
CA ASN A 48 -0.44 2.73 5.12
C ASN A 48 0.75 3.44 5.82
N LYS A 49 1.18 2.93 6.99
CA LYS A 49 2.33 3.49 7.71
C LYS A 49 3.60 2.76 7.32
N ILE A 50 4.39 3.43 6.49
CA ILE A 50 5.81 3.15 6.25
C ILE A 50 6.57 3.82 7.39
N ASP A 51 7.51 3.14 8.05
CA ASP A 51 8.39 3.81 9.00
C ASP A 51 9.34 4.73 8.21
N THR A 52 9.54 5.94 8.69
CA THR A 52 10.49 6.88 8.08
C THR A 52 11.93 6.38 8.07
N ALA A 53 12.25 5.41 8.91
CA ALA A 53 13.57 4.79 8.95
C ALA A 53 13.69 3.55 8.02
N ASP A 54 12.60 3.13 7.37
CA ASP A 54 12.64 2.05 6.38
C ASP A 54 13.36 2.49 5.09
N SER A 55 14.21 1.62 4.58
CA SER A 55 14.98 1.86 3.37
C SER A 55 14.18 1.53 2.11
N LEU A 56 14.15 2.46 1.16
CA LEU A 56 13.63 2.23 -0.18
C LEU A 56 14.58 1.32 -0.97
N ILE A 57 14.09 0.16 -1.39
CA ILE A 57 14.86 -0.83 -2.16
C ILE A 57 14.66 -0.68 -3.67
N ALA A 58 13.40 -0.55 -4.10
CA ALA A 58 13.08 -0.53 -5.52
C ALA A 58 11.73 0.13 -5.80
N LYS A 59 11.52 0.52 -7.07
CA LYS A 59 10.24 1.04 -7.56
C LYS A 59 9.97 0.60 -9.01
N ASP A 60 8.70 0.38 -9.34
CA ASP A 60 8.23 0.16 -10.72
C ASP A 60 6.92 0.93 -10.94
N TYR A 61 6.73 1.43 -12.15
CA TYR A 61 5.49 2.06 -12.57
C TYR A 61 4.73 1.17 -13.54
N PHE A 62 3.41 1.21 -13.45
CA PHE A 62 2.57 0.52 -14.41
C PHE A 62 1.26 1.25 -14.68
N GLU A 63 0.72 1.04 -15.88
CA GLU A 63 -0.60 1.53 -16.24
C GLU A 63 -1.61 0.39 -16.13
N LEU A 64 -2.74 0.66 -15.50
CA LEU A 64 -3.91 -0.21 -15.48
C LEU A 64 -5.16 0.67 -15.55
N ASN A 65 -6.11 0.36 -16.43
CA ASN A 65 -7.35 1.12 -16.59
C ASN A 65 -7.13 2.63 -16.78
N ASN A 66 -6.12 3.02 -17.57
CA ASN A 66 -5.73 4.41 -17.80
C ASN A 66 -5.29 5.19 -16.54
N GLN A 67 -4.91 4.48 -15.49
CA GLN A 67 -4.30 5.05 -14.29
C GLN A 67 -2.88 4.53 -14.13
N PHE A 68 -1.97 5.43 -13.79
CA PHE A 68 -0.61 5.06 -13.41
C PHE A 68 -0.59 4.69 -11.94
N HIS A 69 0.12 3.60 -11.67
CA HIS A 69 0.31 3.03 -10.34
C HIS A 69 1.80 2.88 -10.06
N LEU A 70 2.20 3.18 -8.84
CA LEU A 70 3.55 3.03 -8.33
C LEU A 70 3.62 1.86 -7.34
N ILE A 71 4.48 0.89 -7.67
CA ILE A 71 4.90 -0.17 -6.76
C ILE A 71 6.21 0.25 -6.12
N THR A 72 6.28 0.18 -4.80
CA THR A 72 7.50 0.52 -4.06
C THR A 72 7.87 -0.61 -3.10
N ALA A 73 9.13 -0.99 -3.08
CA ALA A 73 9.66 -2.03 -2.19
C ALA A 73 10.51 -1.38 -1.10
N TYR A 74 10.29 -1.77 0.16
CA TYR A 74 11.01 -1.26 1.32
C TYR A 74 11.55 -2.39 2.19
N THR A 75 12.51 -2.06 3.04
CA THR A 75 12.99 -2.94 4.11
C THR A 75 13.25 -2.20 5.41
N SER A 76 13.06 -2.92 6.51
CA SER A 76 13.48 -2.50 7.84
C SER A 76 14.82 -3.07 8.28
N ASP A 77 15.48 -3.94 7.51
CA ASP A 77 16.66 -4.67 8.01
C ASP A 77 17.82 -3.77 8.44
N ASP A 78 17.93 -2.56 7.87
CA ASP A 78 19.00 -1.61 8.21
C ASP A 78 18.90 -1.06 9.65
N HIS A 79 17.73 -1.19 10.29
CA HIS A 79 17.47 -0.66 11.62
C HIS A 79 16.65 -1.58 12.54
N ALA A 80 16.19 -2.72 12.03
CA ALA A 80 15.49 -3.73 12.81
C ALA A 80 16.46 -4.49 13.72
N ALA A 81 15.95 -4.99 14.84
CA ALA A 81 16.67 -5.99 15.64
C ALA A 81 16.86 -7.28 14.83
N THR A 82 17.82 -8.12 15.24
CA THR A 82 18.27 -9.35 14.53
C THR A 82 17.15 -10.25 13.98
N ASP A 83 16.01 -10.32 14.67
CA ASP A 83 14.86 -11.17 14.28
C ASP A 83 13.61 -10.38 13.86
N GLY A 84 13.71 -9.04 13.81
CA GLY A 84 12.61 -8.12 13.52
C GLY A 84 12.60 -7.58 12.11
N GLY A 85 13.49 -8.07 11.26
CA GLY A 85 13.65 -7.63 9.89
C GLY A 85 12.45 -7.97 9.00
N VAL A 86 12.11 -7.03 8.12
CA VAL A 86 10.95 -7.08 7.24
C VAL A 86 11.29 -6.54 5.86
N PHE A 87 10.66 -7.14 4.87
CA PHE A 87 10.58 -6.62 3.52
C PHE A 87 9.12 -6.52 3.07
N TYR A 88 8.71 -5.40 2.49
CA TYR A 88 7.32 -5.19 2.10
C TYR A 88 7.18 -4.39 0.81
N TYR A 89 6.06 -4.60 0.12
CA TYR A 89 5.67 -3.86 -1.07
C TYR A 89 4.47 -2.98 -0.77
N THR A 90 4.51 -1.78 -1.32
CA THR A 90 3.43 -0.80 -1.26
C THR A 90 2.90 -0.50 -2.65
N LEU A 91 1.62 -0.18 -2.71
CA LEU A 91 0.95 0.37 -3.87
C LEU A 91 0.43 1.77 -3.50
N ASP A 92 0.76 2.77 -4.30
CA ASP A 92 0.40 4.18 -4.06
C ASP A 92 -1.06 4.46 -3.69
N SER A 93 -2.00 3.75 -4.32
CA SER A 93 -3.43 3.92 -4.09
C SER A 93 -3.98 3.18 -2.85
N ILE A 94 -3.18 2.30 -2.24
CA ILE A 94 -3.63 1.40 -1.18
C ILE A 94 -2.74 1.52 0.07
N GLY A 95 -1.44 1.33 -0.06
CA GLY A 95 -0.49 1.16 1.05
C GLY A 95 0.22 -0.18 0.97
N ILE A 96 0.57 -0.77 2.11
CA ILE A 96 1.28 -2.07 2.16
C ILE A 96 0.34 -3.19 1.67
N ILE A 97 0.70 -3.81 0.54
CA ILE A 97 -0.06 -4.91 -0.05
C ILE A 97 0.54 -6.28 0.25
N TYR A 98 1.83 -6.33 0.55
CA TYR A 98 2.55 -7.56 0.86
C TYR A 98 3.67 -7.25 1.84
N HIS A 99 3.84 -8.11 2.83
CA HIS A 99 4.80 -7.94 3.91
C HIS A 99 5.36 -9.31 4.28
N ARG A 100 6.68 -9.48 4.34
CA ARG A 100 7.32 -10.75 4.74
C ARG A 100 8.41 -10.47 5.75
N SER A 101 8.61 -11.40 6.69
CA SER A 101 9.82 -11.37 7.49
C SER A 101 11.03 -11.75 6.63
N THR A 102 12.15 -11.14 6.94
CA THR A 102 13.46 -11.45 6.33
C THR A 102 14.14 -12.59 7.10
N THR A 103 13.78 -12.78 8.37
CA THR A 103 14.27 -13.85 9.25
C THR A 103 13.34 -15.07 9.26
N TRP A 104 12.03 -14.86 9.40
CA TRP A 104 11.05 -15.94 9.55
C TRP A 104 10.37 -16.28 8.22
N ARG A 105 10.00 -17.55 8.03
CA ARG A 105 9.24 -17.99 6.83
C ARG A 105 7.74 -17.68 6.97
N ASN A 106 7.42 -16.42 7.19
CA ASN A 106 6.04 -15.93 7.24
C ASN A 106 5.85 -14.71 6.33
N PHE A 107 4.64 -14.57 5.84
CA PHE A 107 4.22 -13.39 5.11
C PHE A 107 2.77 -13.05 5.40
N ILE A 108 2.44 -11.83 5.03
CA ILE A 108 1.16 -11.19 5.18
C ILE A 108 0.81 -10.60 3.82
N LEU A 109 -0.38 -10.91 3.32
CA LEU A 109 -0.90 -10.42 2.04
C LEU A 109 -2.19 -9.65 2.29
N LEU A 110 -2.27 -8.41 1.80
CA LEU A 110 -3.49 -7.63 1.87
C LEU A 110 -4.56 -8.24 0.97
N HIS A 111 -5.76 -8.34 1.50
CA HIS A 111 -6.95 -8.76 0.79
C HIS A 111 -8.10 -7.81 1.12
N SER A 112 -9.05 -7.71 0.20
CA SER A 112 -10.26 -6.91 0.36
C SER A 112 -11.50 -7.71 0.04
N ASN A 113 -12.67 -7.31 0.53
CA ASN A 113 -13.94 -7.82 0.02
C ASN A 113 -14.35 -7.21 -1.34
N ASN A 114 -13.50 -6.37 -1.94
CA ASN A 114 -13.71 -5.78 -3.26
C ASN A 114 -12.82 -6.46 -4.32
N ASP A 115 -13.46 -7.10 -5.32
CA ASP A 115 -12.77 -7.84 -6.37
C ASP A 115 -11.85 -6.99 -7.25
N SER A 116 -12.20 -5.70 -7.47
CA SER A 116 -11.36 -4.81 -8.27
C SER A 116 -10.06 -4.48 -7.55
N ILE A 117 -10.12 -4.30 -6.23
CA ILE A 117 -8.93 -4.13 -5.37
C ILE A 117 -8.08 -5.40 -5.39
N ASN A 118 -8.69 -6.57 -5.19
CA ASN A 118 -7.96 -7.85 -5.21
C ASN A 118 -7.30 -8.12 -6.58
N LYS A 119 -7.97 -7.75 -7.67
CA LYS A 119 -7.40 -7.84 -9.02
C LYS A 119 -6.20 -6.92 -9.20
N LEU A 120 -6.27 -5.68 -8.71
CA LEU A 120 -5.16 -4.73 -8.74
C LEU A 120 -3.95 -5.26 -7.94
N ILE A 121 -4.19 -5.75 -6.72
CA ILE A 121 -3.15 -6.38 -5.87
C ILE A 121 -2.53 -7.57 -6.60
N SER A 122 -3.34 -8.45 -7.21
CA SER A 122 -2.85 -9.63 -7.94
C SER A 122 -1.96 -9.26 -9.13
N ILE A 123 -2.36 -8.24 -9.91
CA ILE A 123 -1.55 -7.72 -11.02
C ILE A 123 -0.22 -7.16 -10.48
N CYS A 124 -0.27 -6.40 -9.40
CA CYS A 124 0.93 -5.87 -8.74
C CYS A 124 1.91 -6.96 -8.32
N LEU A 125 1.42 -8.02 -7.65
CA LEU A 125 2.23 -9.18 -7.29
C LEU A 125 2.79 -9.90 -8.53
N GLY A 126 2.01 -10.05 -9.58
CA GLY A 126 2.47 -10.60 -10.85
C GLY A 126 3.63 -9.80 -11.45
N ARG A 127 3.57 -8.46 -11.39
CA ARG A 127 4.66 -7.58 -11.83
C ARG A 127 5.92 -7.76 -11.00
N ILE A 128 5.78 -7.81 -9.68
CA ILE A 128 6.90 -8.11 -8.76
C ILE A 128 7.58 -9.42 -9.14
N LEU A 129 6.80 -10.45 -9.49
CA LEU A 129 7.33 -11.76 -9.90
C LEU A 129 8.04 -11.78 -11.26
N ILE A 130 7.90 -10.75 -12.11
CA ILE A 130 8.58 -10.70 -13.42
C ILE A 130 9.65 -9.61 -13.50
N LYS A 131 9.73 -8.70 -12.52
CA LYS A 131 10.69 -7.60 -12.46
C LYS A 131 11.84 -7.92 -11.52
N PRO A 132 13.06 -8.20 -12.03
CA PRO A 132 14.21 -8.54 -11.19
C PRO A 132 14.58 -7.44 -10.18
N GLU A 133 14.41 -6.17 -10.55
CA GLU A 133 14.67 -5.01 -9.69
C GLU A 133 13.83 -5.04 -8.41
N LEU A 134 12.56 -5.46 -8.52
CA LEU A 134 11.66 -5.58 -7.37
C LEU A 134 11.97 -6.80 -6.51
N LYS A 135 12.55 -7.86 -7.09
CA LYS A 135 12.89 -9.10 -6.36
C LYS A 135 14.14 -8.98 -5.51
N CYS A 136 15.01 -8.01 -5.81
CA CYS A 136 16.36 -8.07 -5.28
C CYS A 136 16.51 -7.36 -3.95
N TYR A 137 16.26 -8.14 -2.90
CA TYR A 137 16.42 -7.75 -1.51
C TYR A 137 17.87 -7.45 -1.10
N GLN A 138 18.86 -7.97 -1.83
CA GLN A 138 20.30 -7.87 -1.51
C GLN A 138 21.17 -7.82 -2.78
N CYS A 139 20.69 -7.22 -3.88
CA CYS A 139 21.57 -7.04 -5.03
C CYS A 139 22.58 -5.93 -4.71
N PRO A 140 23.87 -6.11 -5.06
CA PRO A 140 24.79 -4.98 -5.09
C PRO A 140 24.22 -3.94 -6.06
N SER A 141 24.09 -2.70 -5.59
CA SER A 141 23.84 -1.55 -6.46
C SER A 141 24.96 -1.50 -7.51
N LYS A 142 24.56 -1.44 -8.79
CA LYS A 142 25.51 -1.10 -9.86
C LYS A 142 25.87 0.37 -9.80
#